data_AF-A0A6C0WWZ7-F1
#
_entry.id   AF-A0A6C0WWZ7-F1
#
_cell.length_a   1.000
_cell.length_b   1.000
_cell.length_c   1.000
_cell.angle_alpha   90.00
_cell.angle_beta   90.00
_cell.angle_gamma   90.00
#
_symmetry.space_group_name_H-M   'P 1'
#
loop_
_entity.id
_entity.type
_entity.pdbx_description
1 polymer ?
#
loop_
_entity_poly.entity_id
_entity_poly.type
_entity_poly.pdbx_seq_one_letter_code
_entity_poly.pdbx_strand_id
1 'polypeptide(L)' 'MAKGKDVRVSVILECTSCVRKNVNKESRGISRYITKKNRRNTPSRLELKKFCPYCYKHTIHGEIKK' A
#
# COMPACT_ATOMS: atom_id res chain seq x y z
N MET A 1 26.03 19.48 2.47
CA MET A 1 24.82 19.10 3.25
C MET A 1 23.65 18.84 2.29
N ALA A 2 23.30 17.58 2.02
CA ALA A 2 22.33 17.25 0.97
C ALA A 2 20.87 17.39 1.45
N LYS A 3 20.36 18.64 1.44
CA LYS A 3 18.93 18.96 1.62
C LYS A 3 18.17 18.71 0.32
N GLY A 4 17.69 17.49 0.08
CA GLY A 4 16.90 17.21 -1.14
C GLY A 4 16.12 15.90 -1.17
N LYS A 5 16.09 15.11 -0.08
CA LYS A 5 15.50 13.77 -0.07
C LYS A 5 14.10 13.67 0.55
N ASP A 6 13.43 14.79 0.86
CA ASP A 6 12.17 14.76 1.62
C ASP A 6 10.88 14.92 0.78
N VAL A 7 11.01 15.17 -0.53
CA VAL A 7 9.82 15.40 -1.38
C VAL A 7 9.18 14.09 -1.85
N ARG A 8 10.00 13.11 -2.24
CA ARG A 8 9.57 11.78 -2.70
C ARG A 8 9.85 10.75 -1.61
N VAL A 9 8.80 10.22 -1.00
CA VAL A 9 8.89 9.27 0.11
C VAL A 9 8.44 7.89 -0.36
N SER A 10 9.14 6.84 0.10
CA SER A 10 8.70 5.47 -0.10
C SER A 10 7.50 5.17 0.80
N VAL A 11 6.40 4.74 0.20
CA VAL A 11 5.17 4.38 0.87
C VAL A 11 4.86 2.90 0.63
N ILE A 12 4.17 2.29 1.58
CA ILE A 12 3.74 0.89 1.50
C ILE A 12 2.25 0.89 1.22
N LEU A 13 1.84 0.18 0.17
CA LEU A 13 0.43 -0.05 -0.18
C LEU A 13 0.05 -1.47 0.22
N GLU A 14 -1.04 -1.62 0.95
CA GLU A 14 -1.50 -2.90 1.48
C GLU A 14 -2.90 -3.25 1.02
N CYS A 15 -3.11 -4.53 0.69
CA CYS A 15 -4.39 -5.03 0.24
C CYS A 15 -5.45 -4.93 1.35
N THR A 16 -6.43 -4.04 1.17
CA THR A 16 -7.55 -3.85 2.10
C THR A 16 -8.40 -5.12 2.28
N SER A 17 -8.52 -5.94 1.22
CA SER A 17 -9.29 -7.18 1.26
C SER A 17 -8.58 -8.28 2.06
N CYS A 18 -7.25 -8.39 1.97
CA CYS A 18 -6.47 -9.35 2.75
C CYS A 18 -6.49 -9.02 4.24
N VAL A 19 -6.37 -7.73 4.58
CA VAL A 19 -6.42 -7.28 5.98
C VAL A 19 -7.76 -7.62 6.62
N ARG A 20 -8.88 -7.33 5.93
CA ARG A 20 -10.23 -7.67 6.42
C ARG A 20 -10.46 -9.18 6.54
N LYS A 21 -9.88 -9.99 5.64
CA LYS A 21 -9.99 -11.44 5.66
C LYS A 21 -9.08 -12.13 6.69
N ASN A 22 -8.06 -11.45 7.22
CA ASN A 22 -7.16 -12.00 8.24
C ASN A 22 -7.87 -12.33 9.56
N VAL A 23 -9.11 -11.84 9.76
CA VAL A 23 -9.97 -12.25 10.88
C VAL A 23 -10.43 -13.71 10.75
N ASN A 24 -10.49 -14.24 9.52
CA ASN A 24 -10.96 -15.59 9.21
C ASN A 24 -9.82 -16.44 8.61
N LYS A 25 -8.79 -16.75 9.42
CA LYS A 25 -7.81 -17.87 9.39
C LYS A 25 -7.29 -18.52 8.08
N GLU A 26 -7.68 -18.09 6.87
CA GLU A 26 -7.44 -18.80 5.61
C GLU A 26 -6.51 -18.04 4.65
N SER A 27 -6.32 -16.73 4.84
CA SER A 27 -5.40 -15.94 4.03
C SER A 27 -3.95 -16.11 4.53
N ARG A 28 -3.17 -16.92 3.79
CA ARG A 28 -1.72 -17.22 3.97
C ARG A 28 -0.77 -16.01 4.05
N GLY A 29 -1.28 -14.78 3.95
CA GLY A 29 -0.49 -13.55 4.02
C GLY A 29 -1.27 -12.32 3.56
N ILE A 30 -0.62 -11.16 3.67
CA ILE A 30 -1.12 -9.86 3.20
C ILE A 30 -0.24 -9.37 2.06
N SER A 31 -0.87 -9.00 0.93
CA SER A 31 -0.15 -8.43 -0.22
C SER A 31 0.26 -6.98 0.08
N ARG A 32 1.56 -6.71 -0.04
CA ARG A 32 2.15 -5.38 0.15
C ARG A 32 3.00 -4.98 -1.06
N TYR A 33 2.84 -3.73 -1.48
CA TYR A 33 3.64 -3.11 -2.53
C TYR A 33 4.42 -1.93 -1.96
N ILE A 34 5.62 -1.71 -2.47
CA ILE A 34 6.43 -0.53 -2.16
C ILE A 34 6.39 0.40 -3.37
N THR A 35 5.98 1.64 -3.15
CA THR A 35 5.97 2.67 -4.20
C THR A 35 6.57 3.96 -3.68
N LYS A 36 6.88 4.90 -4.57
CA LYS A 36 7.33 6.24 -4.19
C LYS A 36 6.19 7.21 -4.43
N LYS A 37 5.94 8.09 -3.47
CA LYS A 37 4.90 9.10 -3.52
C LYS A 37 5.48 10.47 -3.23
N ASN A 38 5.03 11.48 -3.97
CA ASN A 38 5.37 12.87 -3.68
C ASN A 38 4.35 13.45 -2.69
N ARG A 39 4.78 13.70 -1.44
CA ARG A 39 3.90 14.20 -0.37
C ARG A 39 3.34 15.60 -0.65
N ARG A 40 4.04 16.43 -1.44
CA ARG A 40 3.59 17.79 -1.80
C ARG A 40 2.45 17.78 -2.82
N ASN A 41 2.59 16.97 -3.86
CA ASN A 41 1.61 16.93 -4.95
C ASN A 41 0.38 16.08 -4.58
N THR A 42 0.57 15.07 -3.72
CA THR A 42 -0.47 14.14 -3.30
C THR A 42 -0.48 14.04 -1.78
N PRO A 43 -1.16 14.95 -1.07
CA PRO A 43 -1.24 14.90 0.39
C PRO A 43 -2.19 13.80 0.89
N SER A 44 -3.22 13.45 0.12
CA SER A 44 -4.21 12.40 0.45
C SER A 44 -3.60 11.00 0.41
N ARG A 45 -4.17 10.05 1.18
CA ARG A 45 -3.71 8.64 1.18
C ARG A 45 -3.80 8.06 -0.23
N LEU A 46 -2.75 7.35 -0.65
CA LEU A 46 -2.72 6.72 -1.97
C LEU A 46 -3.52 5.41 -1.94
N GLU A 47 -4.50 5.30 -2.81
CA GLU A 47 -5.28 4.07 -3.03
C GLU A 47 -5.17 3.66 -4.49
N LEU A 48 -4.67 2.45 -4.75
CA LEU A 48 -4.51 1.94 -6.11
C LEU A 48 -5.13 0.55 -6.25
N LYS A 49 -5.82 0.32 -7.37
CA LYS A 49 -6.21 -1.04 -7.76
C LYS A 49 -4.97 -1.78 -8.27
N LYS A 50 -4.55 -2.78 -7.51
CA LYS A 50 -3.38 -3.63 -7.82
C LYS A 50 -3.80 -5.09 -7.70
N PHE A 51 -3.10 -5.96 -8.41
CA PHE A 51 -3.34 -7.40 -8.31
C PHE A 51 -3.00 -7.86 -6.89
N CYS A 52 -3.74 -8.81 -6.35
CA CYS A 52 -3.41 -9.41 -5.07
C CYS A 52 -3.20 -10.91 -5.27
N PRO A 53 -1.99 -11.46 -5.03
CA PRO A 53 -1.72 -12.88 -5.21
C PRO A 53 -2.53 -13.76 -4.26
N TYR A 54 -2.89 -13.28 -3.07
CA TYR A 54 -3.67 -14.04 -2.10
C TYR A 54 -5.18 -14.02 -2.38
N CYS A 55 -5.68 -12.96 -3.02
CA CYS A 55 -7.10 -12.87 -3.40
C CYS A 55 -7.37 -13.31 -4.84
N TYR A 56 -6.31 -13.60 -5.61
CA TYR A 56 -6.34 -13.93 -7.05
C TYR A 56 -7.15 -12.94 -7.91
N LYS A 57 -7.23 -11.68 -7.48
CA LYS A 57 -7.99 -10.62 -8.17
C LYS A 57 -7.39 -9.25 -7.94
N HIS A 58 -7.78 -8.28 -8.76
CA HIS A 58 -7.46 -6.89 -8.54
C HIS A 58 -8.26 -6.34 -7.36
N THR A 59 -7.55 -5.88 -6.34
CA THR A 59 -8.14 -5.31 -5.12
C THR A 59 -7.57 -3.92 -4.86
N ILE A 60 -8.27 -3.15 -4.03
CA ILE A 60 -7.81 -1.83 -3.61
C ILE A 60 -6.69 -2.01 -2.58
N HIS A 61 -5.52 -1.48 -2.90
CA HIS A 61 -4.38 -1.40 -2.00
C HIS A 61 -4.23 0.03 -1.50
N GLY A 62 -4.32 0.21 -0.18
CA GLY A 62 -4.26 1.51 0.47
C GLY A 62 -2.91 1.76 1.14
N GLU A 63 -2.50 3.02 1.18
CA GLU A 63 -1.29 3.45 1.89
C GLU A 63 -1.40 3.20 3.40
N ILE A 64 -0.46 2.42 3.95
CA ILE A 64 -0.29 2.27 5.39
C ILE A 64 0.59 3.41 5.91
N LYS A 65 0.16 4.05 6.99
CA LYS A 65 1.04 4.90 7.81
C LYS A 65 1.88 3.99 8.72
N LYS A 66 3.20 4.06 8.60
CA LYS A 66 4.10 3.52 9.62
C LYS A 66 4.06 4.42 10.85
#